data_AF-A0A835GCK9-F1
#
_entry.id   AF-A0A835GCK9-F1
#
_cell.length_a   1.000
_cell.length_b   1.000
_cell.length_c   1.000
_cell.angle_alpha   90.00
_cell.angle_beta   90.00
_cell.angle_gamma   90.00
#
_symmetry.space_group_name_H-M   'P 1'
#
loop_
_entity.id
_entity.type
_entity.pdbx_description
1 polymer ?
#
loop_
_entity_poly.entity_id
_entity_poly.type
_entity_poly.pdbx_seq_one_letter_code
_entity_poly.pdbx_strand_id
1 'polypeptide(L)'
;MSADNIEKLYQNYGILADAKDDISKHEKEYLEILAAVKGSDKEKRLASQFIAKFFNSFPNLADQAIEAQFDLCEDDDVAIRKQAIKDLPTLCKDHKEHTQRIADILAQLLQSEDTTEINVVTNSLLTILKIDPKGALTGMFSQIHQNADSEVTNEVVRERCIKFLASKVKQLGREVITKEAEDLIVAECKKLLELQDVVAEEFEHIMELLTWSKLGKTPAGKKELVQIVAALAFTPDDWHPEDPEYVERVIQCTQHALPLFSALVDSTQFVNFFCEHILQGWDSITTPEGTDPKLELLKIFAEITEHCGELENPPKKINAVYELLMKYLPEAPIETEVTEGEKSGDKPEDSKAAPLLQFSHVECALFALHSLCRKAPEALTTDAAKIKALRLRLQYTARLTQGYIKKLKEVTQSQKGEDANSEENKLKIAALKTTSNINTLIRDLFRTPPSFKSKVQLSFHSKKLDKEEKQTADSDNTKQSPGQKRHRPITFDNDNEKESPEKRSRSGDRNVKMYTPPSGKYSSRLNNNGRFSGNNSGGRGGRGGYGRRDFRNNGAPFRKRNNY
;
A
#
# COMPACT_ATOMS: atom_id res chain seq x y z
N MET A 1 -42.10 -43.97 11.06
CA MET A 1 -40.99 -43.65 11.96
C MET A 1 -40.36 -42.30 11.61
N SER A 2 -39.65 -42.11 10.48
CA SER A 2 -39.07 -40.79 10.14
C SER A 2 -40.11 -39.73 9.74
N ALA A 3 -41.21 -40.12 9.08
CA ALA A 3 -42.29 -39.20 8.74
C ALA A 3 -43.00 -38.62 9.99
N ASP A 4 -43.21 -39.46 11.01
CA ASP A 4 -43.89 -39.08 12.25
C ASP A 4 -43.05 -38.07 13.06
N ASN A 5 -41.73 -38.21 13.07
CA ASN A 5 -40.82 -37.30 13.77
C ASN A 5 -40.75 -35.91 13.10
N ILE A 6 -40.77 -35.85 11.77
CA ILE A 6 -40.79 -34.57 11.03
C ILE A 6 -42.11 -33.83 11.29
N GLU A 7 -43.24 -34.55 11.27
CA GLU A 7 -44.54 -33.96 11.59
C GLU A 7 -44.56 -33.42 13.02
N LYS A 8 -44.00 -34.16 13.97
CA LYS A 8 -43.84 -33.71 15.36
C LYS A 8 -43.01 -32.43 15.47
N LEU A 9 -41.92 -32.30 14.72
CA LEU A 9 -41.13 -31.06 14.69
C LEU A 9 -41.94 -29.87 14.19
N TYR A 10 -42.75 -30.03 13.15
CA TYR A 10 -43.64 -28.97 12.67
C TYR A 10 -44.75 -28.64 13.67
N GLN A 11 -45.28 -29.64 14.38
CA GLN A 11 -46.24 -29.42 15.47
C GLN A 11 -45.61 -28.59 16.60
N ASN A 12 -44.41 -28.98 17.06
CA ASN A 12 -43.68 -28.23 18.08
C ASN A 12 -43.37 -26.80 17.63
N TYR A 13 -42.95 -26.61 16.38
CA TYR A 13 -42.77 -25.29 15.80
C TYR A 13 -44.07 -24.47 15.80
N GLY A 14 -45.19 -25.09 15.44
CA GLY A 14 -46.51 -24.44 15.46
C GLY A 14 -46.89 -23.97 16.87
N ILE A 15 -46.75 -24.85 17.86
CA ILE A 15 -46.99 -24.53 19.28
C ILE A 15 -46.16 -23.33 19.71
N LEU A 16 -44.84 -23.35 19.45
CA LEU A 16 -43.94 -22.25 19.82
C LEU A 16 -44.26 -20.95 19.06
N ALA A 17 -44.60 -21.03 17.78
CA ALA A 17 -44.94 -19.86 16.98
C ALA A 17 -46.26 -19.21 17.41
N ASP A 18 -47.24 -20.01 17.82
CA ASP A 18 -48.57 -19.55 18.19
C ASP A 18 -48.65 -19.08 19.65
N ALA A 19 -47.73 -19.51 20.52
CA ALA A 19 -47.70 -19.20 21.94
C ALA A 19 -47.47 -17.71 22.26
N LYS A 20 -46.87 -16.93 21.35
CA LYS A 20 -46.59 -15.49 21.52
C LYS A 20 -45.93 -15.18 22.88
N ASP A 21 -46.61 -14.48 23.78
CA ASP A 21 -46.09 -14.07 25.10
C ASP A 21 -45.94 -15.25 26.07
N ASP A 22 -46.66 -16.35 25.84
CA ASP A 22 -46.64 -17.57 26.66
C ASP A 22 -45.58 -18.58 26.21
N ILE A 23 -44.73 -18.24 25.22
CA ILE A 23 -43.73 -19.15 24.64
C ILE A 23 -42.79 -19.77 25.69
N SER A 24 -42.47 -19.03 26.75
CA SER A 24 -41.63 -19.49 27.86
C SER A 24 -42.20 -20.72 28.61
N LYS A 25 -43.51 -20.96 28.53
CA LYS A 25 -44.17 -22.13 29.14
C LYS A 25 -43.98 -23.42 28.31
N HIS A 26 -43.51 -23.30 27.08
CA HIS A 26 -43.35 -24.40 26.13
C HIS A 26 -41.88 -24.85 26.01
N GLU A 27 -41.19 -24.88 27.14
CA GLU A 27 -39.78 -25.32 27.22
C GLU A 27 -39.60 -26.76 26.74
N LYS A 28 -40.59 -27.62 27.01
CA LYS A 28 -40.55 -29.03 26.61
C LYS A 28 -40.50 -29.19 25.08
N GLU A 29 -41.31 -28.43 24.37
CA GLU A 29 -41.38 -28.44 22.91
C GLU A 29 -40.07 -27.94 22.30
N TYR A 30 -39.42 -26.96 22.93
CA TYR A 30 -38.09 -26.50 22.50
C TYR A 30 -37.00 -27.55 22.79
N LEU A 31 -37.02 -28.23 23.95
CA LEU A 31 -36.11 -29.35 24.24
C LEU A 31 -36.23 -30.50 23.23
N GLU A 32 -37.45 -30.80 22.77
CA GLU A 32 -37.66 -31.80 21.72
C GLU A 32 -37.07 -31.36 20.37
N ILE A 33 -37.11 -30.06 20.05
CA ILE A 33 -36.43 -29.50 18.88
C ILE A 33 -34.90 -29.62 19.03
N LEU A 34 -34.35 -29.32 20.21
CA LEU A 34 -32.91 -29.49 20.50
C LEU A 34 -32.48 -30.95 20.34
N ALA A 35 -33.28 -31.91 20.79
CA ALA A 35 -32.97 -33.33 20.67
C ALA A 35 -32.94 -33.83 19.22
N ALA A 36 -33.64 -33.16 18.30
CA ALA A 36 -33.76 -33.57 16.91
C ALA A 36 -32.48 -33.40 16.07
N VAL A 37 -31.43 -32.75 16.61
CA VAL A 37 -30.10 -32.70 15.97
C VAL A 37 -29.46 -34.09 15.85
N LYS A 38 -29.96 -35.08 16.61
CA LYS A 38 -29.55 -36.48 16.54
C LYS A 38 -30.46 -37.33 15.63
N GLY A 39 -31.38 -36.70 14.92
CA GLY A 39 -32.38 -37.33 14.07
C GLY A 39 -31.90 -37.62 12.65
N SER A 40 -32.85 -37.79 11.72
CA SER A 40 -32.57 -37.93 10.29
C SER A 40 -32.12 -36.62 9.64
N ASP A 41 -31.51 -36.66 8.45
CA ASP A 41 -31.04 -35.46 7.73
C ASP A 41 -32.12 -34.37 7.59
N LYS A 42 -33.37 -34.79 7.36
CA LYS A 42 -34.51 -33.87 7.27
C LYS A 42 -34.87 -33.25 8.62
N GLU A 43 -34.79 -34.02 9.70
CA GLU A 43 -35.00 -33.54 11.07
C GLU A 43 -33.93 -32.53 11.46
N LYS A 44 -32.64 -32.84 11.20
CA LYS A 44 -31.50 -31.96 11.46
C LYS A 44 -31.61 -30.61 10.74
N ARG A 45 -31.99 -30.61 9.46
CA ARG A 45 -32.20 -29.36 8.69
C ARG A 45 -33.31 -28.48 9.26
N LEU A 46 -34.37 -29.09 9.81
CA LEU A 46 -35.45 -28.37 10.46
C LEU A 46 -35.04 -27.89 11.85
N ALA A 47 -34.35 -28.75 12.61
CA ALA A 47 -33.82 -28.43 13.93
C ALA A 47 -32.96 -27.16 13.86
N SER A 48 -31.96 -27.09 12.97
CA SER A 48 -31.12 -25.88 12.79
C SER A 48 -31.93 -24.57 12.75
N GLN A 49 -32.95 -24.54 11.89
CA GLN A 49 -33.77 -23.34 11.68
C GLN A 49 -34.63 -23.02 12.90
N PHE A 50 -35.18 -24.05 13.55
CA PHE A 50 -36.09 -23.89 14.68
C PHE A 50 -35.33 -23.49 15.95
N ILE A 51 -34.15 -24.07 16.18
CA ILE A 51 -33.24 -23.72 17.28
C ILE A 51 -32.94 -22.22 17.22
N ALA A 52 -32.43 -21.76 16.08
CA ALA A 52 -32.09 -20.37 15.83
C ALA A 52 -33.29 -19.41 15.97
N LYS A 53 -34.47 -19.83 15.50
CA LYS A 53 -35.67 -18.98 15.53
C LYS A 53 -36.16 -18.69 16.95
N PHE A 54 -36.15 -19.69 17.83
CA PHE A 54 -36.75 -19.59 19.16
C PHE A 54 -35.72 -19.37 20.28
N PHE A 55 -34.42 -19.33 19.96
CA PHE A 55 -33.32 -19.17 20.91
C PHE A 55 -33.56 -18.07 21.97
N ASN A 56 -33.89 -16.85 21.54
CA ASN A 56 -34.06 -15.70 22.44
C ASN A 56 -35.24 -15.86 23.43
N SER A 57 -36.14 -16.82 23.19
CA SER A 57 -37.29 -17.09 24.06
C SER A 57 -36.96 -18.02 25.23
N PHE A 58 -35.81 -18.70 25.19
CA PHE A 58 -35.42 -19.72 26.17
C PHE A 58 -33.99 -19.48 26.69
N PRO A 59 -33.72 -18.38 27.42
CA PRO A 59 -32.37 -18.06 27.89
C PRO A 59 -31.77 -19.13 28.81
N ASN A 60 -32.59 -19.87 29.57
CA ASN A 60 -32.14 -20.97 30.43
C ASN A 60 -31.57 -22.16 29.64
N LEU A 61 -31.90 -22.27 28.36
CA LEU A 61 -31.45 -23.33 27.47
C LEU A 61 -30.41 -22.84 26.45
N ALA A 62 -29.87 -21.62 26.61
CA ALA A 62 -28.98 -20.99 25.65
C ALA A 62 -27.73 -21.85 25.36
N ASP A 63 -27.03 -22.30 26.40
CA ASP A 63 -25.84 -23.14 26.22
C ASP A 63 -26.16 -24.44 25.49
N GLN A 64 -27.25 -25.12 25.88
CA GLN A 64 -27.67 -26.37 25.24
C GLN A 64 -28.07 -26.17 23.77
N ALA A 65 -28.72 -25.04 23.46
CA ALA A 65 -29.08 -24.68 22.09
C ALA A 65 -27.85 -24.37 21.23
N ILE A 66 -26.84 -23.71 21.81
CA ILE A 66 -25.57 -23.44 21.14
C ILE A 66 -24.81 -24.74 20.86
N GLU A 67 -24.68 -25.64 21.85
CA GLU A 67 -24.04 -26.96 21.62
C GLU A 67 -24.77 -27.75 20.53
N ALA A 68 -26.11 -27.79 20.59
CA ALA A 68 -26.90 -28.49 19.59
C ALA A 68 -26.70 -27.89 18.18
N GLN A 69 -26.50 -26.57 18.07
CA GLN A 69 -26.20 -25.92 16.80
C GLN A 69 -24.77 -26.21 16.33
N PHE A 70 -23.81 -26.34 17.24
CA PHE A 70 -22.43 -26.74 16.94
C PHE A 70 -22.34 -28.19 16.47
N ASP A 71 -23.08 -29.13 17.09
CA ASP A 71 -23.20 -30.51 16.63
C ASP A 71 -23.62 -30.57 15.14
N LEU A 72 -24.55 -29.69 14.73
CA LEU A 72 -24.98 -29.60 13.33
C LEU A 72 -23.94 -28.94 12.41
N CYS A 73 -23.04 -28.11 12.94
CA CYS A 73 -21.92 -27.55 12.18
C CYS A 73 -20.82 -28.59 11.91
N GLU A 74 -20.84 -29.72 12.60
CA GLU A 74 -19.90 -30.85 12.42
C GLU A 74 -20.55 -32.04 11.69
N ASP A 75 -21.75 -31.87 11.14
CA ASP A 75 -22.49 -32.95 10.47
C ASP A 75 -21.80 -33.46 9.19
N ASP A 76 -21.96 -34.76 8.88
CA ASP A 76 -21.42 -35.36 7.67
C ASP A 76 -21.97 -34.72 6.37
N ASP A 77 -23.24 -34.27 6.38
CA ASP A 77 -23.86 -33.61 5.23
C ASP A 77 -23.49 -32.11 5.20
N VAL A 78 -22.71 -31.72 4.19
CA VAL A 78 -22.32 -30.33 3.90
C VAL A 78 -23.52 -29.39 3.81
N ALA A 79 -24.68 -29.86 3.33
CA ALA A 79 -25.89 -29.05 3.26
C ALA A 79 -26.47 -28.73 4.65
N ILE A 80 -26.35 -29.66 5.61
CA ILE A 80 -26.74 -29.46 7.00
C ILE A 80 -25.79 -28.47 7.66
N ARG A 81 -24.48 -28.70 7.53
CA ARG A 81 -23.46 -27.77 8.06
C ARG A 81 -23.66 -26.34 7.55
N LYS A 82 -23.82 -26.15 6.25
CA LYS A 82 -24.08 -24.83 5.66
C LYS A 82 -25.33 -24.16 6.22
N GLN A 83 -26.41 -24.92 6.44
CA GLN A 83 -27.62 -24.37 7.04
C GLN A 83 -27.35 -23.95 8.50
N ALA A 84 -26.66 -24.81 9.26
CA ALA A 84 -26.33 -24.54 10.65
C ALA A 84 -25.43 -23.30 10.83
N ILE A 85 -24.38 -23.20 10.02
CA ILE A 85 -23.43 -22.08 9.98
C ILE A 85 -24.16 -20.78 9.67
N LYS A 86 -25.07 -20.79 8.68
CA LYS A 86 -25.84 -19.61 8.28
C LYS A 86 -26.75 -19.10 9.39
N ASP A 87 -27.21 -19.98 10.26
CA ASP A 87 -28.13 -19.66 11.34
C ASP A 87 -27.39 -19.17 12.62
N LEU A 88 -26.11 -19.51 12.81
CA LEU A 88 -25.30 -19.08 13.98
C LEU A 88 -25.35 -17.57 14.29
N PRO A 89 -25.28 -16.64 13.31
CA PRO A 89 -25.35 -15.20 13.61
C PRO A 89 -26.65 -14.75 14.27
N THR A 90 -27.74 -15.53 14.14
CA THR A 90 -29.02 -15.20 14.78
C THR A 90 -28.95 -15.30 16.30
N LEU A 91 -28.14 -16.22 16.82
CA LEU A 91 -27.92 -16.45 18.25
C LEU A 91 -27.18 -15.27 18.92
N CYS A 92 -26.48 -14.44 18.12
CA CYS A 92 -25.70 -13.30 18.62
C CYS A 92 -26.50 -11.98 18.67
N LYS A 93 -27.68 -11.90 18.05
CA LYS A 93 -28.39 -10.62 17.82
C LYS A 93 -28.73 -9.89 19.12
N ASP A 94 -29.33 -10.62 20.06
CA ASP A 94 -29.79 -10.08 21.34
C ASP A 94 -28.87 -10.49 22.51
N HIS A 95 -28.02 -11.50 22.30
CA HIS A 95 -27.13 -12.09 23.31
C HIS A 95 -25.66 -11.99 22.89
N LYS A 96 -25.05 -10.83 23.13
CA LYS A 96 -23.66 -10.58 22.72
C LYS A 96 -22.62 -11.41 23.47
N GLU A 97 -22.98 -11.95 24.63
CA GLU A 97 -22.12 -12.80 25.47
C GLU A 97 -21.64 -14.07 24.75
N HIS A 98 -22.40 -14.57 23.77
CA HIS A 98 -22.05 -15.74 22.99
C HIS A 98 -21.23 -15.42 21.72
N THR A 99 -21.12 -14.14 21.34
CA THR A 99 -20.49 -13.74 20.07
C THR A 99 -19.05 -14.23 19.97
N GLN A 100 -18.26 -14.10 21.04
CA GLN A 100 -16.87 -14.54 21.04
C GLN A 100 -16.75 -16.04 20.75
N ARG A 101 -17.56 -16.86 21.43
CA ARG A 101 -17.56 -18.31 21.26
C ARG A 101 -18.03 -18.73 19.86
N ILE A 102 -19.08 -18.07 19.35
CA ILE A 102 -19.59 -18.34 17.99
C ILE A 102 -18.58 -17.90 16.93
N ALA A 103 -17.88 -16.77 17.14
CA ALA A 103 -16.84 -16.31 16.24
C ALA A 103 -15.63 -17.24 16.20
N ASP A 104 -15.25 -17.79 17.34
CA ASP A 104 -14.17 -18.78 17.49
C ASP A 104 -14.47 -20.04 16.66
N ILE A 105 -15.68 -20.63 16.80
CA ILE A 105 -16.11 -21.77 15.99
C ILE A 105 -16.21 -21.42 14.49
N LEU A 106 -16.79 -20.27 14.14
CA LEU A 106 -16.85 -19.84 12.74
C LEU A 106 -15.44 -19.63 12.14
N ALA A 107 -14.49 -19.14 12.93
CA ALA A 107 -13.10 -18.99 12.51
C ALA A 107 -12.45 -20.36 12.27
N GLN A 108 -12.67 -21.33 13.15
CA GLN A 108 -12.21 -22.72 12.94
C GLN A 108 -12.80 -23.33 11.67
N LEU A 109 -14.10 -23.11 11.39
CA LEU A 109 -14.78 -23.60 10.18
C LEU A 109 -14.27 -22.98 8.88
N LEU A 110 -13.45 -21.92 8.95
CA LEU A 110 -12.75 -21.43 7.77
C LEU A 110 -11.81 -22.48 7.18
N GLN A 111 -11.43 -23.54 7.89
CA GLN A 111 -10.58 -24.61 7.36
C GLN A 111 -11.25 -25.52 6.31
N SER A 112 -12.57 -25.46 6.14
CA SER A 112 -13.30 -26.34 5.20
C SER A 112 -12.67 -26.30 3.79
N GLU A 113 -12.65 -27.44 3.10
CA GLU A 113 -12.20 -27.52 1.70
C GLU A 113 -13.33 -27.19 0.71
N ASP A 114 -14.59 -27.17 1.17
CA ASP A 114 -15.73 -26.84 0.32
C ASP A 114 -15.89 -25.32 0.18
N THR A 115 -15.61 -24.81 -1.02
CA THR A 115 -15.71 -23.38 -1.31
C THR A 115 -17.10 -22.78 -1.05
N THR A 116 -18.18 -23.56 -1.18
CA THR A 116 -19.53 -23.06 -0.91
C THR A 116 -19.77 -22.90 0.59
N GLU A 117 -19.22 -23.79 1.41
CA GLU A 117 -19.21 -23.73 2.86
C GLU A 117 -18.37 -22.56 3.38
N ILE A 118 -17.15 -22.38 2.89
CA ILE A 118 -16.29 -21.23 3.23
C ILE A 118 -17.02 -19.90 2.96
N ASN A 119 -17.75 -19.80 1.85
CA ASN A 119 -18.54 -18.61 1.54
C ASN A 119 -19.64 -18.35 2.57
N VAL A 120 -20.30 -19.39 3.08
CA VAL A 120 -21.32 -19.27 4.14
C VAL A 120 -20.67 -18.87 5.46
N VAL A 121 -19.53 -19.47 5.83
CA VAL A 121 -18.74 -19.10 7.01
C VAL A 121 -18.32 -17.63 6.94
N THR A 122 -17.76 -17.20 5.82
CA THR A 122 -17.32 -15.82 5.57
C THR A 122 -18.47 -14.82 5.76
N ASN A 123 -19.65 -15.12 5.21
CA ASN A 123 -20.83 -14.27 5.35
C ASN A 123 -21.37 -14.23 6.79
N SER A 124 -21.25 -15.35 7.50
CA SER A 124 -21.67 -15.46 8.91
C SER A 124 -20.74 -14.66 9.82
N LEU A 125 -19.42 -14.76 9.64
CA LEU A 125 -18.41 -13.91 10.29
C LEU A 125 -18.65 -12.42 10.02
N LEU A 126 -18.92 -12.04 8.77
CA LEU A 126 -19.26 -10.67 8.40
C LEU A 126 -20.54 -10.18 9.09
N THR A 127 -21.50 -11.07 9.33
CA THR A 127 -22.77 -10.72 9.99
C THR A 127 -22.53 -10.47 11.47
N ILE A 128 -21.80 -11.35 12.16
CA ILE A 128 -21.52 -11.15 13.59
C ILE A 128 -20.57 -9.96 13.82
N LEU A 129 -19.63 -9.68 12.92
CA LEU A 129 -18.80 -8.47 12.97
C LEU A 129 -19.64 -7.18 12.89
N LYS A 130 -20.81 -7.20 12.24
CA LYS A 130 -21.72 -6.05 12.21
C LYS A 130 -22.58 -5.93 13.47
N ILE A 131 -22.82 -7.03 14.17
CA ILE A 131 -23.66 -7.09 15.38
C ILE A 131 -22.82 -6.68 16.61
N ASP A 132 -21.67 -7.33 16.76
CA ASP A 132 -20.72 -7.09 17.84
C ASP A 132 -19.28 -7.26 17.33
N PRO A 133 -18.70 -6.18 16.76
CA PRO A 133 -17.35 -6.22 16.20
C PRO A 133 -16.30 -6.68 17.22
N LYS A 134 -16.42 -6.26 18.49
CA LYS A 134 -15.42 -6.56 19.53
C LYS A 134 -15.45 -8.03 19.90
N GLY A 135 -16.63 -8.59 20.17
CA GLY A 135 -16.78 -10.02 20.47
C GLY A 135 -16.31 -10.89 19.31
N ALA A 136 -16.70 -10.53 18.07
CA ALA A 136 -16.30 -11.28 16.88
C ALA A 136 -14.79 -11.25 16.64
N LEU A 137 -14.14 -10.08 16.73
CA LEU A 137 -12.69 -9.98 16.60
C LEU A 137 -11.96 -10.75 17.69
N THR A 138 -12.45 -10.71 18.94
CA THR A 138 -11.84 -11.44 20.06
C THR A 138 -11.85 -12.94 19.81
N GLY A 139 -12.95 -13.51 19.31
CA GLY A 139 -13.02 -14.93 18.94
C GLY A 139 -12.07 -15.28 17.79
N MET A 140 -12.00 -14.45 16.75
CA MET A 140 -11.08 -14.66 15.64
C MET A 140 -9.61 -14.62 16.07
N PHE A 141 -9.20 -13.64 16.89
CA PHE A 141 -7.82 -13.58 17.40
C PHE A 141 -7.52 -14.71 18.38
N SER A 142 -8.52 -15.22 19.11
CA SER A 142 -8.33 -16.42 19.95
C SER A 142 -7.91 -17.63 19.11
N GLN A 143 -8.55 -17.87 17.96
CA GLN A 143 -8.12 -18.91 17.02
C GLN A 143 -6.71 -18.67 16.47
N ILE A 144 -6.36 -17.43 16.13
CA ILE A 144 -5.02 -17.13 15.59
C ILE A 144 -3.92 -17.44 16.62
N HIS A 145 -4.14 -17.09 17.90
CA HIS A 145 -3.17 -17.32 18.98
C HIS A 145 -3.11 -18.78 19.44
N GLN A 146 -4.25 -19.47 19.56
CA GLN A 146 -4.27 -20.89 19.91
C GLN A 146 -3.47 -21.74 18.92
N ASN A 147 -3.49 -21.36 17.65
CA ASN A 147 -2.73 -22.03 16.60
C ASN A 147 -1.25 -21.61 16.55
N ALA A 148 -0.80 -20.65 17.36
CA ALA A 148 0.62 -20.29 17.52
C ALA A 148 1.28 -21.07 18.67
N ASP A 149 0.53 -21.35 19.74
CA ASP A 149 1.06 -21.95 20.98
C ASP A 149 0.93 -23.49 21.04
N SER A 150 0.29 -24.12 20.06
CA SER A 150 0.02 -25.57 20.01
C SER A 150 1.15 -26.35 19.31
N GLU A 151 1.53 -27.52 19.84
CA GLU A 151 2.46 -28.46 19.18
C GLU A 151 1.94 -28.94 17.80
N VAL A 152 0.62 -28.85 17.60
CA VAL A 152 -0.03 -29.06 16.30
C VAL A 152 -0.66 -27.73 15.90
N THR A 153 0.07 -26.93 15.14
CA THR A 153 -0.38 -25.64 14.61
C THR A 153 -1.38 -25.89 13.47
N ASN A 154 -2.62 -25.41 13.59
CA ASN A 154 -3.54 -25.38 12.44
C ASN A 154 -3.24 -24.14 11.60
N GLU A 155 -2.13 -24.20 10.86
CA GLU A 155 -1.64 -23.10 10.01
C GLU A 155 -2.71 -22.62 9.02
N VAL A 156 -3.55 -23.55 8.54
CA VAL A 156 -4.65 -23.24 7.60
C VAL A 156 -5.69 -22.32 8.24
N VAL A 157 -6.10 -22.57 9.48
CA VAL A 157 -7.06 -21.71 10.19
C VAL A 157 -6.44 -20.34 10.43
N ARG A 158 -5.19 -20.32 10.89
CA ARG A 158 -4.44 -19.08 11.18
C ARG A 158 -4.33 -18.19 9.94
N GLU A 159 -3.81 -18.72 8.83
CA GLU A 159 -3.66 -18.02 7.55
C GLU A 159 -5.01 -17.46 7.07
N ARG A 160 -6.06 -18.30 7.07
CA ARG A 160 -7.39 -17.90 6.61
C ARG A 160 -8.01 -16.83 7.49
N CYS A 161 -7.79 -16.87 8.82
CA CYS A 161 -8.25 -15.83 9.73
C CYS A 161 -7.54 -14.49 9.48
N ILE A 162 -6.21 -14.49 9.37
CA ILE A 162 -5.42 -13.27 9.10
C ILE A 162 -5.84 -12.65 7.77
N LYS A 163 -5.97 -13.47 6.71
CA LYS A 163 -6.44 -13.05 5.39
C LYS A 163 -7.88 -12.54 5.38
N PHE A 164 -8.76 -13.18 6.15
CA PHE A 164 -10.13 -12.70 6.35
C PHE A 164 -10.10 -11.31 6.98
N LEU A 165 -9.34 -11.11 8.07
CA LEU A 165 -9.25 -9.82 8.75
C LEU A 165 -8.73 -8.74 7.80
N ALA A 166 -7.59 -8.97 7.14
CA ALA A 166 -6.96 -7.99 6.23
C ALA A 166 -7.90 -7.52 5.11
N SER A 167 -8.68 -8.44 4.54
CA SER A 167 -9.60 -8.12 3.46
C SER A 167 -10.94 -7.55 3.94
N LYS A 168 -11.55 -8.13 4.98
CA LYS A 168 -12.94 -7.86 5.37
C LYS A 168 -13.09 -6.68 6.32
N VAL A 169 -12.14 -6.44 7.21
CA VAL A 169 -12.14 -5.26 8.11
C VAL A 169 -12.18 -3.97 7.27
N LYS A 170 -11.35 -3.92 6.22
CA LYS A 170 -11.32 -2.78 5.28
C LYS A 170 -12.64 -2.62 4.52
N GLN A 171 -13.23 -3.74 4.08
CA GLN A 171 -14.50 -3.75 3.35
C GLN A 171 -15.66 -3.23 4.20
N LEU A 172 -15.69 -3.55 5.50
CA LEU A 172 -16.72 -3.08 6.44
C LEU A 172 -16.58 -1.59 6.77
N GLY A 173 -15.35 -1.08 6.74
CA GLY A 173 -15.08 0.33 7.01
C GLY A 173 -15.31 0.73 8.47
N ARG A 174 -15.22 2.03 8.73
CA ARG A 174 -15.21 2.60 10.09
C ARG A 174 -16.59 2.81 10.68
N GLU A 175 -17.65 2.59 9.90
CA GLU A 175 -19.03 2.58 10.39
C GLU A 175 -19.28 1.35 11.26
N VAL A 176 -18.67 0.22 10.91
CA VAL A 176 -18.79 -1.04 11.66
C VAL A 176 -17.61 -1.21 12.62
N ILE A 177 -16.39 -0.97 12.14
CA ILE A 177 -15.19 -1.10 12.96
C ILE A 177 -15.04 0.17 13.81
N THR A 178 -15.64 0.13 14.99
CA THR A 178 -15.58 1.20 15.98
C THR A 178 -14.16 1.41 16.50
N LYS A 179 -13.94 2.53 17.21
CA LYS A 179 -12.62 2.83 17.81
C LYS A 179 -12.13 1.72 18.75
N GLU A 180 -13.01 1.14 19.56
CA GLU A 180 -12.65 0.04 20.47
C GLU A 180 -12.25 -1.23 19.71
N ALA A 181 -12.95 -1.55 18.63
CA ALA A 181 -12.62 -2.68 17.77
C ALA A 181 -11.29 -2.45 17.03
N GLU A 182 -11.05 -1.22 16.55
CA GLU A 182 -9.79 -0.82 15.94
C GLU A 182 -8.63 -0.88 16.94
N ASP A 183 -8.83 -0.45 18.18
CA ASP A 183 -7.83 -0.52 19.25
C ASP A 183 -7.46 -1.98 19.57
N LEU A 184 -8.44 -2.89 19.57
CA LEU A 184 -8.22 -4.33 19.72
C LEU A 184 -7.43 -4.91 18.53
N ILE A 185 -7.79 -4.56 17.28
CA ILE A 185 -7.03 -5.00 16.09
C ILE A 185 -5.57 -4.56 16.21
N VAL A 186 -5.31 -3.30 16.58
CA VAL A 186 -3.94 -2.80 16.72
C VAL A 186 -3.19 -3.55 17.81
N ALA A 187 -3.81 -3.81 18.96
CA ALA A 187 -3.18 -4.53 20.06
C ALA A 187 -2.84 -5.98 19.66
N GLU A 188 -3.79 -6.70 19.07
CA GLU A 188 -3.60 -8.10 18.69
C GLU A 188 -2.62 -8.25 17.51
N CYS A 189 -2.70 -7.40 16.48
CA CYS A 189 -1.73 -7.42 15.38
C CYS A 189 -0.29 -7.17 15.85
N LYS A 190 -0.07 -6.33 16.86
CA LYS A 190 1.28 -6.14 17.42
C LYS A 190 1.79 -7.39 18.13
N LYS A 191 0.95 -8.04 18.93
CA LYS A 191 1.31 -9.31 19.57
C LYS A 191 1.65 -10.38 18.53
N LEU A 192 0.90 -10.43 17.43
CA LEU A 192 1.19 -11.36 16.34
C LEU A 192 2.56 -11.11 15.74
N LEU A 193 2.95 -9.85 15.54
CA LEU A 193 4.28 -9.50 15.03
C LEU A 193 5.42 -9.83 16.01
N GLU A 194 5.13 -9.93 17.31
CA GLU A 194 6.11 -10.34 18.32
C GLU A 194 6.35 -11.86 18.34
N LEU A 195 5.53 -12.64 17.62
CA LEU A 195 5.73 -14.08 17.47
C LEU A 195 6.91 -14.37 16.55
N GLN A 196 7.67 -15.42 16.87
CA GLN A 196 8.89 -15.78 16.14
C GLN A 196 8.60 -16.47 14.79
N ASP A 197 7.40 -16.99 14.60
CA ASP A 197 6.98 -17.84 13.48
C ASP A 197 6.16 -17.10 12.40
N VAL A 198 6.12 -15.78 12.42
CA VAL A 198 5.38 -14.99 11.42
C VAL A 198 6.01 -15.15 10.04
N VAL A 199 5.27 -15.75 9.11
CA VAL A 199 5.68 -15.89 7.71
C VAL A 199 5.43 -14.61 6.91
N ALA A 200 6.11 -14.48 5.77
CA ALA A 200 6.06 -13.28 4.92
C ALA A 200 4.63 -12.85 4.50
N GLU A 201 3.78 -13.82 4.13
CA GLU A 201 2.40 -13.53 3.72
C GLU A 201 1.53 -13.02 4.90
N GLU A 202 1.74 -13.57 6.10
CA GLU A 202 1.08 -13.08 7.32
C GLU A 202 1.53 -11.67 7.65
N PHE A 203 2.83 -11.40 7.57
CA PHE A 203 3.39 -10.07 7.77
C PHE A 203 2.75 -9.04 6.84
N GLU A 204 2.61 -9.34 5.55
CA GLU A 204 1.95 -8.45 4.58
C GLU A 204 0.51 -8.12 5.01
N HIS A 205 -0.28 -9.14 5.37
CA HIS A 205 -1.67 -8.98 5.81
C HIS A 205 -1.79 -8.19 7.13
N ILE A 206 -0.92 -8.45 8.09
CA ILE A 206 -0.88 -7.73 9.36
C ILE A 206 -0.50 -6.27 9.14
N MET A 207 0.52 -5.99 8.32
CA MET A 207 0.91 -4.63 7.95
C MET A 207 -0.21 -3.90 7.20
N GLU A 208 -0.95 -4.60 6.33
CA GLU A 208 -2.12 -4.04 5.65
C GLU A 208 -3.23 -3.60 6.64
N LEU A 209 -3.44 -4.35 7.73
CA LEU A 209 -4.40 -4.00 8.79
C LEU A 209 -3.92 -2.81 9.61
N LEU A 210 -2.66 -2.87 10.06
CA LEU A 210 -2.06 -1.83 10.89
C LEU A 210 -1.98 -0.48 10.16
N THR A 211 -1.68 -0.49 8.86
CA THR A 211 -1.67 0.73 8.03
C THR A 211 -3.07 1.27 7.76
N TRP A 212 -4.09 0.42 7.65
CA TRP A 212 -5.48 0.87 7.56
C TRP A 212 -6.01 1.46 8.87
N SER A 213 -5.47 1.02 10.00
CA SER A 213 -5.84 1.49 11.34
C SER A 213 -5.44 2.96 11.60
N LYS A 214 -5.70 3.44 12.81
CA LYS A 214 -5.30 4.76 13.31
C LYS A 214 -3.80 4.99 13.20
N LEU A 215 -2.99 3.92 13.21
CA LEU A 215 -1.55 4.02 13.11
C LEU A 215 -1.11 4.58 11.75
N GLY A 216 -1.65 4.08 10.63
CA GLY A 216 -1.27 4.57 9.31
C GLY A 216 -1.81 5.97 8.95
N LYS A 217 -2.65 6.58 9.79
CA LYS A 217 -3.28 7.89 9.52
C LYS A 217 -2.52 9.08 10.06
N THR A 218 -1.85 8.93 11.19
CA THR A 218 -1.20 10.05 11.89
C THR A 218 0.32 9.94 11.76
N PRO A 219 1.07 11.06 11.74
CA PRO A 219 2.53 11.00 11.74
C PRO A 219 3.10 10.21 12.92
N ALA A 220 2.51 10.37 14.12
CA ALA A 220 2.91 9.63 15.31
C ALA A 220 2.69 8.12 15.16
N GLY A 221 1.51 7.71 14.67
CA GLY A 221 1.21 6.30 14.41
C GLY A 221 2.07 5.69 13.30
N LYS A 222 2.35 6.45 12.23
CA LYS A 222 3.27 6.00 11.17
C LYS A 222 4.68 5.81 11.71
N LYS A 223 5.16 6.71 12.58
CA LYS A 223 6.45 6.57 13.25
C LYS A 223 6.50 5.32 14.13
N GLU A 224 5.43 5.02 14.84
CA GLU A 224 5.30 3.78 15.62
C GLU A 224 5.36 2.52 14.73
N LEU A 225 4.66 2.52 13.58
CA LEU A 225 4.76 1.41 12.61
C LEU A 225 6.18 1.25 12.06
N VAL A 226 6.84 2.35 11.72
CA VAL A 226 8.24 2.34 11.27
C VAL A 226 9.17 1.72 12.32
N GLN A 227 8.94 2.02 13.61
CA GLN A 227 9.71 1.42 14.71
C GLN A 227 9.46 -0.08 14.87
N ILE A 228 8.19 -0.51 14.76
CA ILE A 228 7.83 -1.93 14.78
C ILE A 228 8.52 -2.66 13.63
N VAL A 229 8.41 -2.15 12.41
CA VAL A 229 9.05 -2.74 11.23
C VAL A 229 10.58 -2.78 11.37
N ALA A 230 11.19 -1.73 11.92
CA ALA A 230 12.63 -1.72 12.16
C ALA A 230 13.06 -2.78 13.18
N ALA A 231 12.29 -2.99 14.25
CA ALA A 231 12.56 -4.02 15.26
C ALA A 231 12.45 -5.45 14.70
N LEU A 232 11.54 -5.66 13.74
CA LEU A 232 11.39 -6.96 13.05
C LEU A 232 12.47 -7.20 12.00
N ALA A 233 12.83 -6.15 11.26
CA ALA A 233 13.79 -6.25 10.16
C ALA A 233 15.23 -6.39 10.65
N PHE A 234 15.57 -5.68 11.73
CA PHE A 234 16.95 -5.43 12.10
C PHE A 234 17.31 -6.12 13.41
N THR A 235 18.24 -7.06 13.33
CA THR A 235 19.01 -7.55 14.48
C THR A 235 20.48 -7.17 14.27
N PRO A 236 20.89 -5.92 14.59
CA PRO A 236 22.24 -5.40 14.30
C PRO A 236 23.39 -6.25 14.83
N ASP A 237 23.19 -6.85 16.01
CA ASP A 237 24.17 -7.70 16.68
C ASP A 237 24.22 -9.14 16.11
N ASP A 238 23.27 -9.50 15.25
CA ASP A 238 23.09 -10.84 14.67
C ASP A 238 22.83 -10.76 13.15
N TRP A 239 23.65 -9.97 12.45
CA TRP A 239 23.54 -9.74 11.01
C TRP A 239 24.18 -10.89 10.21
N HIS A 240 23.36 -11.63 9.44
CA HIS A 240 23.77 -12.75 8.59
C HIS A 240 23.61 -12.42 7.10
N PRO A 241 24.58 -11.77 6.43
CA PRO A 241 24.48 -11.38 5.02
C PRO A 241 24.50 -12.57 4.06
N GLU A 242 25.05 -13.70 4.49
CA GLU A 242 25.17 -14.92 3.69
C GLU A 242 23.81 -15.65 3.58
N ASP A 243 22.90 -15.42 4.52
CA ASP A 243 21.57 -16.03 4.60
C ASP A 243 20.56 -15.28 3.71
N PRO A 244 20.05 -15.91 2.63
CA PRO A 244 19.07 -15.29 1.75
C PRO A 244 17.76 -14.94 2.46
N GLU A 245 17.32 -15.72 3.44
CA GLU A 245 16.06 -15.48 4.17
C GLU A 245 16.16 -14.21 5.02
N TYR A 246 17.31 -14.01 5.67
CA TYR A 246 17.60 -12.78 6.40
C TYR A 246 17.56 -11.57 5.47
N VAL A 247 18.23 -11.64 4.31
CA VAL A 247 18.28 -10.54 3.33
C VAL A 247 16.89 -10.23 2.79
N GLU A 248 16.11 -11.26 2.46
CA GLU A 248 14.73 -11.12 1.99
C GLU A 248 13.83 -10.47 3.05
N ARG A 249 13.96 -10.87 4.32
CA ARG A 249 13.24 -10.23 5.44
C ARG A 249 13.54 -8.72 5.52
N VAL A 250 14.80 -8.32 5.39
CA VAL A 250 15.19 -6.89 5.40
C VAL A 250 14.57 -6.14 4.22
N ILE A 251 14.58 -6.75 3.03
CA ILE A 251 13.97 -6.20 1.82
C ILE A 251 12.47 -6.00 2.04
N GLN A 252 11.74 -7.05 2.39
CA GLN A 252 10.28 -7.02 2.57
C GLN A 252 9.86 -6.04 3.66
N CYS A 253 10.49 -6.11 4.84
CA CYS A 253 10.17 -5.18 5.92
C CYS A 253 10.40 -3.72 5.49
N THR A 254 11.54 -3.42 4.85
CA THR A 254 11.83 -2.06 4.42
C THR A 254 10.86 -1.59 3.32
N GLN A 255 10.44 -2.49 2.41
CA GLN A 255 9.39 -2.19 1.43
C GLN A 255 8.06 -1.80 2.08
N HIS A 256 7.68 -2.45 3.18
CA HIS A 256 6.49 -2.08 3.95
C HIS A 256 6.67 -0.77 4.75
N ALA A 257 7.89 -0.41 5.13
CA ALA A 257 8.19 0.87 5.77
C ALA A 257 8.16 2.05 4.79
N LEU A 258 8.54 1.85 3.52
CA LEU A 258 8.68 2.91 2.53
C LEU A 258 7.45 3.85 2.41
N PRO A 259 6.21 3.35 2.28
CA PRO A 259 5.01 4.20 2.19
C PRO A 259 4.69 4.99 3.46
N LEU A 260 5.33 4.66 4.59
CA LEU A 260 5.10 5.32 5.88
C LEU A 260 5.94 6.58 6.03
N PHE A 261 7.06 6.67 5.30
CA PHE A 261 7.94 7.83 5.35
C PHE A 261 7.29 9.08 4.76
N SER A 262 7.63 10.22 5.34
CA SER A 262 7.12 11.54 4.93
C SER A 262 8.02 12.64 5.49
N ALA A 263 7.68 13.90 5.26
CA ALA A 263 8.42 15.01 5.87
C ALA A 263 8.39 15.01 7.42
N LEU A 264 7.44 14.30 8.04
CA LEU A 264 7.29 14.20 9.51
C LEU A 264 7.71 12.84 10.06
N VAL A 265 7.98 11.86 9.20
CA VAL A 265 8.35 10.50 9.57
C VAL A 265 9.57 10.13 8.74
N ASP A 266 10.73 10.26 9.36
CA ASP A 266 11.99 10.04 8.68
C ASP A 266 12.40 8.55 8.65
N SER A 267 13.37 8.24 7.78
CA SER A 267 13.94 6.90 7.59
C SER A 267 15.33 6.74 8.24
N THR A 268 15.71 7.59 9.19
CA THR A 268 17.09 7.71 9.68
C THR A 268 17.64 6.39 10.21
N GLN A 269 16.84 5.67 11.01
CA GLN A 269 17.22 4.36 11.55
C GLN A 269 17.55 3.34 10.44
N PHE A 270 16.74 3.30 9.38
CA PHE A 270 16.94 2.42 8.23
C PHE A 270 18.22 2.81 7.49
N VAL A 271 18.43 4.09 7.23
CA VAL A 271 19.67 4.57 6.57
C VAL A 271 20.92 4.25 7.38
N ASN A 272 20.84 4.37 8.70
CA ASN A 272 21.94 4.02 9.60
C ASN A 272 22.29 2.54 9.49
N PHE A 273 21.28 1.66 9.62
CA PHE A 273 21.46 0.22 9.51
C PHE A 273 22.07 -0.20 8.17
N PHE A 274 21.55 0.35 7.06
CA PHE A 274 22.10 0.09 5.74
C PHE A 274 23.58 0.50 5.65
N CYS A 275 23.94 1.72 6.07
CA CYS A 275 25.33 2.20 5.98
C CYS A 275 26.30 1.43 6.88
N GLU A 276 25.85 0.99 8.05
CA GLU A 276 26.70 0.39 9.09
C GLU A 276 26.83 -1.14 8.95
N HIS A 277 25.82 -1.81 8.42
CA HIS A 277 25.81 -3.27 8.30
C HIS A 277 25.78 -3.72 6.84
N ILE A 278 24.73 -3.37 6.10
CA ILE A 278 24.49 -3.88 4.74
C ILE A 278 25.61 -3.48 3.78
N LEU A 279 25.98 -2.19 3.76
CA LEU A 279 27.01 -1.70 2.84
C LEU A 279 28.42 -2.18 3.21
N GLN A 280 28.68 -2.42 4.50
CA GLN A 280 29.96 -2.95 4.98
C GLN A 280 30.10 -4.43 4.62
N GLY A 281 29.01 -5.21 4.74
CA GLY A 281 28.95 -6.63 4.38
C GLY A 281 28.57 -6.90 2.92
N TRP A 282 28.72 -5.93 2.02
CA TRP A 282 28.16 -6.01 0.67
C TRP A 282 28.64 -7.20 -0.16
N ASP A 283 29.91 -7.59 0.02
CA ASP A 283 30.51 -8.67 -0.76
C ASP A 283 30.03 -10.05 -0.31
N SER A 284 29.63 -10.18 0.96
CA SER A 284 29.07 -11.40 1.57
C SER A 284 27.60 -11.67 1.23
N ILE A 285 26.91 -10.72 0.58
CA ILE A 285 25.52 -10.93 0.19
C ILE A 285 25.48 -11.94 -0.96
N THR A 286 24.85 -13.09 -0.71
CA THR A 286 24.65 -14.15 -1.69
C THR A 286 23.68 -13.70 -2.79
N THR A 287 23.92 -14.11 -4.03
CA THR A 287 23.07 -13.79 -5.18
C THR A 287 22.59 -15.10 -5.81
N PRO A 288 21.39 -15.60 -5.45
CA PRO A 288 20.82 -16.81 -6.04
C PRO A 288 20.60 -16.64 -7.55
N GLU A 289 20.65 -17.74 -8.31
CA GLU A 289 20.41 -17.71 -9.75
C GLU A 289 19.01 -17.13 -10.07
N GLY A 290 18.96 -16.11 -10.92
CA GLY A 290 17.71 -15.50 -11.37
C GLY A 290 17.14 -14.37 -10.49
N THR A 291 17.74 -14.08 -9.34
CA THR A 291 17.38 -12.92 -8.50
C THR A 291 18.60 -12.03 -8.25
N ASP A 292 18.38 -10.72 -8.06
CA ASP A 292 19.44 -9.77 -7.76
C ASP A 292 19.12 -9.01 -6.46
N PRO A 293 19.34 -9.65 -5.29
CA PRO A 293 19.05 -9.03 -3.99
C PRO A 293 19.88 -7.76 -3.76
N LYS A 294 21.09 -7.68 -4.35
CA LYS A 294 21.94 -6.49 -4.31
C LYS A 294 21.28 -5.31 -5.02
N LEU A 295 20.67 -5.53 -6.18
CA LEU A 295 19.92 -4.47 -6.86
C LEU A 295 18.69 -4.04 -6.05
N GLU A 296 17.93 -4.98 -5.48
CA GLU A 296 16.74 -4.64 -4.67
C GLU A 296 17.10 -3.86 -3.40
N LEU A 297 18.16 -4.28 -2.68
CA LEU A 297 18.70 -3.53 -1.55
C LEU A 297 19.13 -2.11 -1.95
N LEU A 298 19.77 -1.95 -3.11
CA LEU A 298 20.17 -0.63 -3.61
C LEU A 298 18.98 0.25 -3.97
N LYS A 299 17.94 -0.31 -4.61
CA LYS A 299 16.71 0.44 -4.94
C LYS A 299 16.05 0.96 -3.68
N ILE A 300 15.84 0.08 -2.70
CA ILE A 300 15.26 0.41 -1.40
C ILE A 300 16.13 1.44 -0.67
N PHE A 301 17.45 1.24 -0.65
CA PHE A 301 18.39 2.18 -0.04
C PHE A 301 18.28 3.58 -0.64
N ALA A 302 18.23 3.66 -1.97
CA ALA A 302 18.06 4.92 -2.68
C ALA A 302 16.76 5.62 -2.26
N GLU A 303 15.64 4.91 -2.20
CA GLU A 303 14.35 5.45 -1.77
C GLU A 303 14.36 5.96 -0.33
N ILE A 304 14.84 5.14 0.63
CA ILE A 304 14.88 5.56 2.03
C ILE A 304 15.79 6.78 2.23
N THR A 305 16.85 6.96 1.44
CA THR A 305 17.72 8.14 1.60
C THR A 305 17.00 9.47 1.33
N GLU A 306 15.93 9.48 0.53
CA GLU A 306 15.15 10.70 0.25
C GLU A 306 14.41 11.21 1.51
N HIS A 307 13.99 10.30 2.37
CA HIS A 307 13.24 10.58 3.60
C HIS A 307 14.10 10.57 4.87
N CYS A 308 15.41 10.50 4.73
CA CYS A 308 16.30 10.46 5.89
C CYS A 308 16.12 11.75 6.73
N GLY A 309 16.36 11.68 8.04
CA GLY A 309 16.38 12.83 8.95
C GLY A 309 17.79 13.37 9.15
N GLU A 310 18.17 13.67 10.39
CA GLU A 310 19.54 14.05 10.72
C GLU A 310 20.46 12.83 10.74
N LEU A 311 21.57 12.89 10.01
CA LEU A 311 22.52 11.79 9.93
C LEU A 311 23.51 11.85 11.09
N GLU A 312 23.59 10.76 11.86
CA GLU A 312 24.68 10.57 12.82
C GLU A 312 25.97 10.22 12.06
N ASN A 313 27.11 10.81 12.45
CA ASN A 313 28.40 10.60 11.78
C ASN A 313 28.34 10.64 10.23
N PRO A 314 27.86 11.75 9.62
CA PRO A 314 27.71 11.86 8.17
C PRO A 314 28.95 11.46 7.36
N PRO A 315 30.20 11.81 7.76
CA PRO A 315 31.40 11.42 7.01
C PRO A 315 31.56 9.90 6.86
N LYS A 316 31.30 9.13 7.92
CA LYS A 316 31.43 7.66 7.90
C LYS A 316 30.39 7.04 6.95
N LYS A 317 29.13 7.48 7.05
CA LYS A 317 28.01 6.98 6.25
C LYS A 317 28.15 7.32 4.78
N ILE A 318 28.53 8.56 4.46
CA ILE A 318 28.79 8.99 3.08
C ILE A 318 30.00 8.22 2.50
N ASN A 319 31.02 7.93 3.30
CA ASN A 319 32.15 7.12 2.86
C ASN A 319 31.76 5.68 2.51
N ALA A 320 30.87 5.06 3.29
CA ALA A 320 30.37 3.71 2.99
C ALA A 320 29.67 3.65 1.62
N VAL A 321 28.80 4.64 1.33
CA VAL A 321 28.12 4.74 0.02
C VAL A 321 29.13 5.05 -1.09
N TYR A 322 30.13 5.88 -0.82
CA TYR A 322 31.21 6.19 -1.77
C TYR A 322 31.99 4.93 -2.17
N GLU A 323 32.45 4.14 -1.18
CA GLU A 323 33.22 2.92 -1.43
C GLU A 323 32.40 1.91 -2.24
N LEU A 324 31.12 1.74 -1.91
CA LEU A 324 30.19 0.92 -2.67
C LEU A 324 30.04 1.41 -4.12
N LEU A 325 29.79 2.70 -4.32
CA LEU A 325 29.66 3.28 -5.66
C LEU A 325 30.93 3.05 -6.48
N MET A 326 32.10 3.20 -5.87
CA MET A 326 33.38 2.99 -6.55
C MET A 326 33.52 1.54 -7.04
N LYS A 327 32.95 0.53 -6.37
CA LYS A 327 32.94 -0.86 -6.87
C LYS A 327 32.19 -1.01 -8.20
N TYR A 328 31.13 -0.24 -8.42
CA TYR A 328 30.31 -0.28 -9.64
C TYR A 328 30.78 0.68 -10.73
N LEU A 329 31.64 1.64 -10.41
CA LEU A 329 32.20 2.56 -11.40
C LEU A 329 33.47 1.97 -12.02
N PRO A 330 33.52 1.78 -13.35
CA PRO A 330 34.68 1.21 -14.02
C PRO A 330 35.87 2.16 -13.95
N GLU A 331 37.06 1.58 -13.93
CA GLU A 331 38.30 2.34 -14.08
C GLU A 331 38.44 2.81 -15.53
N ALA A 332 38.90 4.05 -15.69
CA ALA A 332 39.23 4.54 -17.02
C ALA A 332 40.42 3.73 -17.55
N PRO A 333 40.39 3.23 -18.79
CA PRO A 333 41.54 2.58 -19.37
C PRO A 333 42.72 3.55 -19.36
N ILE A 334 43.83 3.13 -18.78
CA ILE A 334 45.08 3.89 -18.84
C ILE A 334 45.51 3.92 -20.31
N GLU A 335 45.48 5.10 -20.92
CA GLU A 335 46.15 5.34 -22.18
C GLU A 335 47.66 5.24 -21.90
N THR A 336 48.23 4.03 -22.00
CA THR A 336 49.68 3.92 -22.15
C THR A 336 50.02 4.67 -23.43
N GLU A 337 50.75 5.77 -23.28
CA GLU A 337 51.34 6.54 -24.36
C GLU A 337 51.99 5.55 -25.34
N VAL A 338 51.35 5.37 -26.49
CA VAL A 338 51.96 4.66 -27.61
C VAL A 338 53.06 5.61 -28.08
N THR A 339 54.28 5.38 -27.61
CA THR A 339 55.47 5.94 -28.23
C THR A 339 55.40 5.62 -29.71
N GLU A 340 55.29 6.66 -30.53
CA GLU A 340 55.34 6.59 -31.98
C GLU A 340 56.65 5.93 -32.40
N GLY A 341 56.59 4.68 -32.83
CA GLY A 341 57.75 3.96 -33.32
C GLY A 341 57.36 2.57 -33.78
N GLU A 342 57.47 2.36 -35.09
CA GLU A 342 57.47 1.05 -35.77
C GLU A 342 56.11 0.45 -36.13
N LYS A 343 55.66 0.83 -37.34
CA LYS A 343 54.80 0.02 -38.19
C LYS A 343 55.57 -1.24 -38.63
N SER A 344 55.15 -2.42 -38.17
CA SER A 344 55.22 -3.65 -38.98
C SER A 344 54.29 -4.71 -38.40
N GLY A 345 53.57 -5.37 -39.30
CA GLY A 345 52.43 -6.25 -39.03
C GLY A 345 52.66 -7.29 -37.96
N ASP A 346 51.81 -7.26 -36.94
CA ASP A 346 50.74 -8.23 -36.76
C ASP A 346 49.67 -7.56 -35.90
N LYS A 347 48.39 -7.69 -36.28
CA LYS A 347 47.28 -7.24 -35.45
C LYS A 347 46.86 -8.42 -34.58
N PRO A 348 47.09 -8.42 -33.25
CA PRO A 348 46.21 -9.13 -32.36
C PRO A 348 44.94 -8.28 -32.25
N GLU A 349 43.86 -8.77 -32.85
CA GLU A 349 42.50 -8.39 -32.49
C GLU A 349 42.23 -8.82 -31.03
N ASP A 350 42.68 -8.03 -30.06
CA ASP A 350 42.10 -8.04 -28.72
C ASP A 350 41.24 -6.79 -28.58
N SER A 351 40.00 -6.93 -29.06
CA SER A 351 38.87 -6.13 -28.63
C SER A 351 38.81 -6.11 -27.10
N LYS A 352 39.40 -5.08 -26.46
CA LYS A 352 39.08 -4.72 -25.08
C LYS A 352 37.58 -4.42 -25.04
N ALA A 353 36.78 -5.44 -24.73
CA ALA A 353 35.35 -5.32 -24.57
C ALA A 353 35.09 -4.20 -23.57
N ALA A 354 34.29 -3.21 -23.97
CA ALA A 354 33.90 -2.14 -23.04
C ALA A 354 33.28 -2.81 -21.80
N PRO A 355 33.67 -2.38 -20.58
CA PRO A 355 33.19 -3.01 -19.37
C PRO A 355 31.65 -2.97 -19.33
N LEU A 356 31.03 -4.11 -19.03
CA LEU A 356 29.59 -4.23 -18.86
C LEU A 356 29.18 -3.42 -17.62
N LEU A 357 28.67 -2.22 -17.86
CA LEU A 357 28.27 -1.29 -16.81
C LEU A 357 26.87 -1.64 -16.28
N GLN A 358 26.78 -1.89 -14.98
CA GLN A 358 25.50 -2.11 -14.29
C GLN A 358 24.79 -0.78 -14.01
N PHE A 359 24.14 -0.21 -15.02
CA PHE A 359 23.51 1.11 -14.94
C PHE A 359 22.51 1.26 -13.78
N SER A 360 21.67 0.25 -13.51
CA SER A 360 20.67 0.31 -12.43
C SER A 360 21.33 0.41 -11.04
N HIS A 361 22.42 -0.33 -10.82
CA HIS A 361 23.20 -0.26 -9.58
C HIS A 361 23.84 1.12 -9.41
N VAL A 362 24.45 1.63 -10.49
CA VAL A 362 25.08 2.97 -10.49
C VAL A 362 24.05 4.06 -10.24
N GLU A 363 22.85 3.99 -10.83
CA GLU A 363 21.79 4.96 -10.58
C GLU A 363 21.42 5.00 -9.09
N CYS A 364 21.17 3.84 -8.48
CA CYS A 364 20.76 3.75 -7.08
C CYS A 364 21.85 4.25 -6.12
N ALA A 365 23.09 3.75 -6.28
CA ALA A 365 24.22 4.15 -5.44
C ALA A 365 24.57 5.63 -5.61
N LEU A 366 24.55 6.15 -6.84
CA LEU A 366 24.82 7.55 -7.12
C LEU A 366 23.71 8.47 -6.59
N PHE A 367 22.44 8.03 -6.68
CA PHE A 367 21.30 8.75 -6.10
C PHE A 367 21.41 8.82 -4.58
N ALA A 368 21.68 7.69 -3.92
CA ALA A 368 21.87 7.64 -2.48
C ALA A 368 23.01 8.55 -2.02
N LEU A 369 24.16 8.50 -2.71
CA LEU A 369 25.30 9.39 -2.41
C LEU A 369 24.91 10.87 -2.56
N HIS A 370 24.25 11.24 -3.67
CA HIS A 370 23.78 12.61 -3.91
C HIS A 370 22.79 13.08 -2.84
N SER A 371 21.85 12.20 -2.45
CA SER A 371 20.84 12.50 -1.43
C SER A 371 21.47 12.76 -0.06
N LEU A 372 22.39 11.89 0.40
CA LEU A 372 23.07 12.06 1.69
C LEU A 372 24.00 13.29 1.67
N CYS A 373 24.73 13.52 0.58
CA CYS A 373 25.60 14.69 0.45
C CYS A 373 24.82 16.01 0.40
N ARG A 374 23.53 16.01 0.03
CA ARG A 374 22.68 17.20 0.13
C ARG A 374 22.58 17.73 1.56
N LYS A 375 22.71 16.85 2.55
CA LYS A 375 22.61 17.17 3.99
C LYS A 375 23.95 17.55 4.60
N ALA A 376 25.00 16.84 4.20
CA ALA A 376 26.36 17.11 4.63
C ALA A 376 27.30 17.23 3.41
N PRO A 377 27.25 18.36 2.66
CA PRO A 377 28.07 18.55 1.47
C PRO A 377 29.57 18.47 1.78
N GLU A 378 29.95 18.93 2.97
CA GLU A 378 31.33 18.99 3.44
C GLU A 378 31.97 17.60 3.53
N ALA A 379 31.20 16.57 3.87
CA ALA A 379 31.70 15.21 4.06
C ALA A 379 32.38 14.62 2.81
N LEU A 380 31.94 15.03 1.61
CA LEU A 380 32.60 14.65 0.36
C LEU A 380 33.70 15.66 -0.02
N THR A 381 33.54 16.95 0.27
CA THR A 381 34.47 18.01 -0.18
C THR A 381 35.73 18.18 0.65
N THR A 382 35.76 17.66 1.89
CA THR A 382 36.96 17.72 2.74
C THR A 382 38.12 16.92 2.14
N ASP A 383 37.85 15.80 1.47
CA ASP A 383 38.88 14.95 0.86
C ASP A 383 38.98 15.20 -0.65
N ALA A 384 39.92 16.06 -1.03
CA ALA A 384 40.17 16.42 -2.42
C ALA A 384 40.60 15.23 -3.28
N ALA A 385 41.27 14.22 -2.70
CA ALA A 385 41.71 13.02 -3.42
C ALA A 385 40.51 12.14 -3.77
N LYS A 386 39.57 11.94 -2.83
CA LYS A 386 38.33 11.19 -3.07
C LYS A 386 37.48 11.80 -4.18
N ILE A 387 37.28 13.12 -4.16
CA ILE A 387 36.54 13.81 -5.23
C ILE A 387 37.24 13.68 -6.58
N LYS A 388 38.56 13.81 -6.62
CA LYS A 388 39.33 13.67 -7.86
C LYS A 388 39.18 12.26 -8.44
N ALA A 389 39.32 11.23 -7.61
CA ALA A 389 39.13 9.83 -8.01
C ALA A 389 37.70 9.57 -8.49
N LEU A 390 36.69 10.09 -7.77
CA LEU A 390 35.28 9.99 -8.16
C LEU A 390 35.03 10.60 -9.53
N ARG A 391 35.50 11.84 -9.74
CA ARG A 391 35.32 12.56 -10.99
C ARG A 391 35.97 11.83 -12.16
N LEU A 392 37.15 11.23 -11.97
CA LEU A 392 37.80 10.46 -13.03
C LEU A 392 36.93 9.27 -13.47
N ARG A 393 36.44 8.47 -12.52
CA ARG A 393 35.57 7.33 -12.85
C ARG A 393 34.22 7.78 -13.42
N LEU A 394 33.59 8.81 -12.85
CA LEU A 394 32.34 9.37 -13.37
C LEU A 394 32.50 9.97 -14.78
N GLN A 395 33.67 10.52 -15.13
CA GLN A 395 33.94 11.02 -16.48
C GLN A 395 33.90 9.87 -17.49
N TYR A 396 34.51 8.73 -17.14
CA TYR A 396 34.48 7.54 -17.98
C TYR A 396 33.05 6.94 -18.05
N THR A 397 32.37 6.83 -16.91
CA THR A 397 30.96 6.40 -16.84
C THR A 397 30.04 7.28 -17.67
N ALA A 398 30.25 8.60 -17.69
CA ALA A 398 29.48 9.52 -18.53
C ALA A 398 29.66 9.23 -20.03
N ARG A 399 30.88 8.90 -20.48
CA ARG A 399 31.15 8.48 -21.87
C ARG A 399 30.41 7.18 -22.21
N LEU A 400 30.48 6.18 -21.33
CA LEU A 400 29.78 4.90 -21.49
C LEU A 400 28.25 5.10 -21.54
N THR A 401 27.72 5.94 -20.65
CA THR A 401 26.29 6.28 -20.60
C THR A 401 25.82 6.95 -21.90
N GLN A 402 26.61 7.87 -22.45
CA GLN A 402 26.30 8.49 -23.75
C GLN A 402 26.31 7.49 -24.90
N GLY A 403 27.28 6.57 -24.93
CA GLY A 403 27.34 5.51 -25.93
C GLY A 403 26.12 4.58 -25.86
N TYR A 404 25.72 4.20 -24.65
CA TYR A 404 24.54 3.36 -24.43
C TYR A 404 23.23 4.07 -24.80
N ILE A 405 23.07 5.35 -24.46
CA ILE A 405 21.90 6.15 -24.88
C ILE A 405 21.77 6.21 -26.41
N LYS A 406 22.88 6.35 -27.15
CA LYS A 406 22.87 6.36 -28.61
C LYS A 406 22.35 5.02 -29.16
N LYS A 407 22.93 3.90 -28.69
CA LYS A 407 22.49 2.55 -29.05
C LYS A 407 21.01 2.31 -28.73
N LEU A 408 20.56 2.71 -27.53
CA LEU A 408 19.17 2.59 -27.12
C LEU A 408 18.22 3.38 -28.03
N LYS A 409 18.59 4.62 -28.39
CA LYS A 409 17.77 5.46 -29.27
C LYS A 409 17.70 4.92 -30.70
N GLU A 410 18.80 4.38 -31.22
CA GLU A 410 18.85 3.74 -32.54
C GLU A 410 17.91 2.52 -32.58
N VAL A 411 18.00 1.62 -31.58
CA VAL A 411 17.12 0.44 -31.47
C VAL A 411 15.66 0.84 -31.31
N THR A 412 15.37 1.86 -30.50
CA THR A 412 13.99 2.33 -30.25
C THR A 412 13.38 3.04 -31.46
N GLN A 413 14.18 3.73 -32.28
CA GLN A 413 13.69 4.40 -33.49
C GLN A 413 13.42 3.42 -34.65
N SER A 414 14.15 2.31 -34.72
CA SER A 414 13.97 1.26 -35.72
C SER A 414 12.74 0.38 -35.51
N GLN A 415 12.11 0.41 -34.33
CA GLN A 415 10.93 -0.40 -33.96
C GLN A 415 9.62 0.40 -33.90
N LYS A 416 9.49 1.49 -34.68
CA LYS A 416 8.24 2.25 -34.78
C LYS A 416 7.15 1.42 -35.47
N GLY A 417 6.44 0.60 -34.71
CA GLY A 417 5.32 -0.22 -35.18
C GLY A 417 4.77 -1.22 -34.16
N GLU A 418 5.50 -1.54 -33.08
CA GLU A 418 5.05 -2.49 -32.05
C GLU A 418 4.47 -1.80 -30.81
N ASP A 419 3.49 -2.47 -30.19
CA ASP A 419 2.69 -1.96 -29.08
C ASP A 419 3.54 -1.27 -28.01
N ALA A 420 3.20 -0.01 -27.72
CA ALA A 420 3.86 0.82 -26.71
C ALA A 420 3.84 0.20 -25.29
N ASN A 421 3.11 -0.90 -25.08
CA ASN A 421 2.93 -1.62 -23.83
C ASN A 421 3.72 -2.94 -23.72
N SER A 422 4.54 -3.33 -24.72
CA SER A 422 5.41 -4.51 -24.60
C SER A 422 6.39 -4.37 -23.42
N GLU A 423 6.64 -5.45 -22.69
CA GLU A 423 7.62 -5.50 -21.58
C GLU A 423 9.01 -5.03 -22.03
N GLU A 424 9.39 -5.34 -23.27
CA GLU A 424 10.65 -4.89 -23.86
C GLU A 424 10.73 -3.35 -23.99
N ASN A 425 9.61 -2.71 -24.34
CA ASN A 425 9.52 -1.26 -24.44
C ASN A 425 9.54 -0.59 -23.06
N LYS A 426 8.91 -1.20 -22.04
CA LYS A 426 8.99 -0.72 -20.65
C LYS A 426 10.44 -0.76 -20.13
N LEU A 427 11.17 -1.84 -20.41
CA LEU A 427 12.59 -1.96 -20.06
C LEU A 427 13.45 -0.91 -20.76
N LYS A 428 13.21 -0.65 -22.05
CA LYS A 428 13.92 0.41 -22.80
C LYS A 428 13.64 1.80 -22.23
N ILE A 429 12.39 2.11 -21.90
CA ILE A 429 12.01 3.39 -21.28
C ILE A 429 12.68 3.54 -19.91
N ALA A 430 12.67 2.48 -19.09
CA ALA A 430 13.35 2.46 -17.80
C ALA A 430 14.85 2.71 -17.98
N ALA A 431 15.52 2.03 -18.91
CA ALA A 431 16.94 2.21 -19.20
C ALA A 431 17.29 3.63 -19.68
N LEU A 432 16.42 4.25 -20.51
CA LEU A 432 16.57 5.65 -20.91
C LEU A 432 16.43 6.61 -19.71
N LYS A 433 15.52 6.32 -18.79
CA LYS A 433 15.34 7.12 -17.57
C LYS A 433 16.54 6.96 -16.63
N THR A 434 17.00 5.73 -16.37
CA THR A 434 18.21 5.40 -15.61
C THR A 434 19.43 6.18 -16.11
N THR A 435 19.71 6.09 -17.40
CA THR A 435 20.87 6.75 -18.02
C THR A 435 20.76 8.28 -18.02
N SER A 436 19.55 8.82 -18.15
CA SER A 436 19.27 10.25 -18.01
C SER A 436 19.49 10.75 -16.57
N ASN A 437 19.05 9.96 -15.59
CA ASN A 437 19.23 10.26 -14.16
C ASN A 437 20.72 10.28 -13.80
N ILE A 438 21.48 9.25 -14.19
CA ILE A 438 22.93 9.18 -14.00
C ILE A 438 23.62 10.42 -14.57
N ASN A 439 23.34 10.80 -15.81
CA ASN A 439 23.93 12.00 -16.43
C ASN A 439 23.61 13.29 -15.64
N THR A 440 22.40 13.40 -15.11
CA THR A 440 21.98 14.58 -14.34
C THR A 440 22.74 14.66 -13.02
N LEU A 441 22.85 13.56 -12.29
CA LEU A 441 23.58 13.47 -11.02
C LEU A 441 25.10 13.68 -11.22
N ILE A 442 25.67 13.15 -12.31
CA ILE A 442 27.07 13.39 -12.69
C ILE A 442 27.31 14.89 -12.89
N ARG A 443 26.49 15.58 -13.69
CA ARG A 443 26.67 17.02 -13.94
C ARG A 443 26.73 17.85 -12.67
N ASP A 444 25.97 17.45 -11.66
CA ASP A 444 25.92 18.09 -10.35
C ASP A 444 27.23 17.94 -9.57
N LEU A 445 27.83 16.74 -9.58
CA LEU A 445 29.12 16.45 -8.93
C LEU A 445 30.34 17.11 -9.61
N PHE A 446 30.22 17.46 -10.90
CA PHE A 446 31.27 18.14 -11.66
C PHE A 446 31.29 19.65 -11.48
N ARG A 447 30.29 20.25 -10.81
CA ARG A 447 30.36 21.68 -10.46
C ARG A 447 31.47 21.93 -9.44
N THR A 448 32.01 23.14 -9.43
CA THR A 448 33.05 23.55 -8.47
C THR A 448 32.52 24.75 -7.67
N PRO A 449 32.12 24.57 -6.39
CA PRO A 449 32.05 23.31 -5.63
C PRO A 449 30.92 22.37 -6.13
N PRO A 450 30.96 21.06 -5.79
CA PRO A 450 29.91 20.11 -6.15
C PRO A 450 28.51 20.60 -5.72
N SER A 451 27.50 20.35 -6.56
CA SER A 451 26.13 20.75 -6.28
C SER A 451 25.25 19.54 -6.05
N PHE A 452 24.34 19.62 -5.06
CA PHE A 452 23.41 18.54 -4.73
C PHE A 452 21.94 18.97 -4.90
N LYS A 453 21.68 19.86 -5.86
CA LYS A 453 20.39 20.55 -6.02
C LYS A 453 19.42 19.84 -6.95
N SER A 454 19.90 19.04 -7.90
CA SER A 454 19.02 18.37 -8.86
C SER A 454 18.15 17.33 -8.15
N LYS A 455 16.86 17.32 -8.46
CA LYS A 455 15.91 16.29 -8.03
C LYS A 455 15.59 15.41 -9.23
N VAL A 456 15.97 14.14 -9.16
CA VAL A 456 15.64 13.14 -10.18
C VAL A 456 14.62 12.17 -9.59
N GLN A 457 13.72 11.65 -10.42
CA GLN A 457 12.82 10.58 -10.01
C GLN A 457 13.46 9.25 -10.41
N LEU A 458 13.68 8.36 -9.44
CA LEU A 458 14.27 7.03 -9.64
C LEU A 458 13.57 6.29 -10.79
N SER A 459 14.35 5.62 -11.65
CA SER A 459 13.88 5.02 -12.91
C SER A 459 12.71 4.07 -12.73
N PHE A 460 12.77 3.22 -11.72
CA PHE A 460 11.80 2.19 -11.36
C PHE A 460 10.51 2.73 -10.71
N HIS A 461 10.43 4.02 -10.40
CA HIS A 461 9.15 4.63 -10.03
C HIS A 461 8.32 4.90 -11.27
N SER A 462 7.21 4.16 -11.42
CA SER A 462 6.12 4.57 -12.30
C SER A 462 5.37 5.70 -11.62
N LYS A 463 5.13 6.82 -12.31
CA LYS A 463 4.19 7.82 -11.79
C LYS A 463 2.82 7.14 -11.72
N LYS A 464 2.35 6.78 -10.51
CA LYS A 464 0.92 6.93 -10.24
C LYS A 464 0.67 8.41 -10.44
N LEU A 465 -0.05 8.76 -11.51
CA LEU A 465 -0.51 10.13 -11.71
C LEU A 465 -1.44 10.41 -10.54
N ASP A 466 -0.93 11.08 -9.51
CA ASP A 466 -1.74 11.74 -8.49
C ASP A 466 -2.60 12.78 -9.23
N LYS A 467 -3.80 12.33 -9.61
CA LYS A 467 -4.89 13.14 -10.14
C LYS A 467 -5.84 13.52 -9.01
N GLU A 468 -5.33 13.73 -7.81
CA GLU A 468 -6.10 14.24 -6.67
C GLU A 468 -5.24 15.20 -5.87
N GLU A 469 -4.84 16.32 -6.49
CA GLU A 469 -4.47 17.56 -5.79
C GLU A 469 -4.16 18.65 -6.84
N LYS A 470 -5.18 19.02 -7.62
CA LYS A 470 -5.29 20.28 -8.37
C LYS A 470 -6.67 20.37 -9.02
N GLN A 471 -7.71 20.38 -8.19
CA GLN A 471 -9.04 20.88 -8.58
C GLN A 471 -9.55 21.85 -7.53
N THR A 472 -8.91 23.02 -7.49
CA THR A 472 -9.55 24.27 -7.04
C THR A 472 -8.88 25.41 -7.81
N ALA A 473 -9.34 25.66 -9.02
CA ALA A 473 -9.29 26.97 -9.68
C ALA A 473 -10.18 26.92 -10.92
N ASP A 474 -11.21 27.76 -10.91
CA ASP A 474 -12.21 28.01 -11.95
C ASP A 474 -11.69 28.03 -13.38
N SER A 475 -12.49 27.47 -14.30
CA SER A 475 -12.92 28.20 -15.49
C SER A 475 -14.11 27.48 -16.16
N ASP A 476 -15.27 28.08 -15.99
CA ASP A 476 -16.47 27.90 -16.79
C ASP A 476 -16.29 28.64 -18.14
N ASN A 477 -16.24 27.94 -19.27
CA ASN A 477 -17.10 28.19 -20.44
C ASN A 477 -16.78 27.32 -21.67
N THR A 478 -17.83 26.60 -22.09
CA THR A 478 -18.31 26.27 -23.45
C THR A 478 -17.35 25.96 -24.62
N LYS A 479 -17.52 24.73 -25.13
CA LYS A 479 -17.05 24.19 -26.42
C LYS A 479 -17.73 24.86 -27.61
N GLN A 480 -17.00 25.10 -28.71
CA GLN A 480 -17.48 24.90 -30.09
C GLN A 480 -16.31 24.74 -31.09
N SER A 481 -16.50 23.80 -32.02
CA SER A 481 -15.59 23.19 -32.99
C SER A 481 -15.18 24.08 -34.19
N PRO A 482 -14.03 23.82 -34.85
CA PRO A 482 -13.55 24.66 -35.95
C PRO A 482 -14.11 24.19 -37.31
N GLY A 483 -14.94 25.04 -37.94
CA GLY A 483 -15.41 24.87 -39.31
C GLY A 483 -14.64 25.74 -40.29
N GLN A 484 -14.09 25.12 -41.34
CA GLN A 484 -13.45 25.74 -42.50
C GLN A 484 -14.32 26.82 -43.14
N LYS A 485 -13.76 27.99 -43.48
CA LYS A 485 -14.25 28.81 -44.61
C LYS A 485 -13.13 29.40 -45.44
N ARG A 486 -13.39 29.32 -46.75
CA ARG A 486 -12.56 29.58 -47.92
C ARG A 486 -12.30 31.07 -48.16
N HIS A 487 -11.18 31.33 -48.83
CA HIS A 487 -10.80 32.60 -49.47
C HIS A 487 -11.86 33.20 -50.40
N ARG A 488 -11.88 34.55 -50.46
CA ARG A 488 -11.99 35.43 -51.66
C ARG A 488 -12.03 36.90 -51.19
N PRO A 489 -11.73 37.90 -52.04
CA PRO A 489 -10.50 38.14 -52.79
C PRO A 489 -9.97 39.59 -52.55
N ILE A 490 -8.78 39.87 -53.09
CA ILE A 490 -8.03 41.14 -52.98
C ILE A 490 -8.74 42.28 -53.74
N THR A 491 -8.90 43.43 -53.08
CA THR A 491 -9.18 44.74 -53.71
C THR A 491 -7.97 45.64 -53.55
N PHE A 492 -7.53 46.23 -54.67
CA PHE A 492 -6.47 47.22 -54.76
C PHE A 492 -7.05 48.61 -54.58
N ASP A 493 -6.45 49.41 -53.69
CA ASP A 493 -6.49 50.87 -53.77
C ASP A 493 -5.05 51.40 -53.70
N ASN A 494 -4.71 52.20 -54.70
CA ASN A 494 -3.49 52.98 -54.85
C ASN A 494 -3.64 54.29 -54.05
N ASP A 495 -2.65 54.64 -53.23
CA ASP A 495 -1.76 55.77 -53.53
C ASP A 495 -0.75 56.03 -52.41
N ASN A 496 0.51 56.19 -52.84
CA ASN A 496 1.58 57.05 -52.33
C ASN A 496 1.70 57.28 -50.82
N GLU A 497 2.72 56.67 -50.19
CA GLU A 497 3.98 57.36 -49.87
C GLU A 497 5.00 56.42 -49.20
N LYS A 498 6.27 56.71 -49.46
CA LYS A 498 7.45 56.00 -48.96
C LYS A 498 7.67 56.35 -47.50
N GLU A 499 7.93 55.36 -46.64
CA GLU A 499 9.02 55.47 -45.67
C GLU A 499 9.48 54.09 -45.18
N SER A 500 10.80 53.96 -45.10
CA SER A 500 11.55 52.77 -44.68
C SER A 500 11.86 52.82 -43.18
N PRO A 501 12.30 51.70 -42.58
CA PRO A 501 12.05 51.37 -41.18
C PRO A 501 13.14 51.88 -40.25
N GLU A 502 12.77 52.28 -39.02
CA GLU A 502 13.76 52.51 -37.97
C GLU A 502 13.78 51.43 -36.89
N LYS A 503 15.00 50.92 -36.74
CA LYS A 503 15.48 50.00 -35.72
C LYS A 503 15.56 50.69 -34.36
N ARG A 504 15.18 49.92 -33.34
CA ARG A 504 15.79 49.81 -32.01
C ARG A 504 16.66 50.98 -31.53
N SER A 505 16.22 51.61 -30.44
CA SER A 505 17.11 52.15 -29.41
C SER A 505 16.99 51.32 -28.12
N ARG A 506 18.12 51.17 -27.44
CA ARG A 506 18.40 50.22 -26.37
C ARG A 506 18.71 51.03 -25.11
N SER A 507 18.20 50.54 -23.98
CA SER A 507 18.72 50.70 -22.62
C SER A 507 18.51 52.03 -21.89
N GLY A 508 17.79 51.92 -20.77
CA GLY A 508 18.17 52.59 -19.53
C GLY A 508 17.26 53.72 -19.09
N ASP A 509 16.12 53.40 -18.48
CA ASP A 509 15.70 54.21 -17.34
C ASP A 509 14.90 53.40 -16.30
N ARG A 510 15.19 53.71 -15.04
CA ARG A 510 14.61 53.11 -13.85
C ARG A 510 13.18 53.62 -13.70
N ASN A 511 12.20 52.72 -13.69
CA ASN A 511 10.98 53.00 -12.95
C ASN A 511 10.32 51.72 -12.41
N VAL A 512 10.51 51.52 -11.12
CA VAL A 512 9.81 50.54 -10.29
C VAL A 512 8.32 50.87 -10.34
N LYS A 513 7.52 50.07 -11.04
CA LYS A 513 6.06 50.18 -10.95
C LYS A 513 5.57 49.51 -9.68
N MET A 514 5.42 50.34 -8.65
CA MET A 514 4.66 50.08 -7.42
C MET A 514 3.24 49.64 -7.81
N TYR A 515 2.75 48.54 -7.25
CA TYR A 515 1.38 48.06 -7.47
C TYR A 515 0.40 48.94 -6.69
N THR A 516 -0.56 49.54 -7.41
CA THR A 516 -1.69 50.26 -6.82
C THR A 516 -2.95 49.41 -7.03
N PRO A 517 -3.58 48.85 -5.97
CA PRO A 517 -4.86 48.16 -6.12
C PRO A 517 -5.99 49.17 -6.38
N PRO A 518 -6.93 48.89 -7.31
CA PRO A 518 -8.12 49.71 -7.47
C PRO A 518 -9.01 49.66 -6.23
N SER A 519 -9.15 50.81 -5.60
CA SER A 519 -10.09 51.11 -4.52
C SER A 519 -11.53 51.12 -5.03
N GLY A 520 -12.44 50.38 -4.40
CA GLY A 520 -13.87 50.57 -4.64
C GLY A 520 -14.81 49.49 -4.11
N LYS A 521 -15.42 49.82 -2.96
CA LYS A 521 -16.70 49.32 -2.39
C LYS A 521 -16.61 48.09 -1.47
N TYR A 522 -17.11 48.32 -0.25
CA TYR A 522 -17.22 47.44 0.93
C TYR A 522 -16.04 47.44 1.90
N SER A 523 -15.85 48.56 2.59
CA SER A 523 -15.29 48.56 3.94
C SER A 523 -16.14 49.45 4.85
N SER A 524 -17.07 48.85 5.57
CA SER A 524 -17.66 49.48 6.76
C SER A 524 -17.76 48.47 7.89
N ARG A 525 -16.90 48.71 8.89
CA ARG A 525 -17.05 48.39 10.31
C ARG A 525 -16.65 46.99 10.77
N LEU A 526 -15.39 46.91 11.22
CA LEU A 526 -15.01 46.15 12.40
C LEU A 526 -14.42 47.13 13.41
N ASN A 527 -15.10 47.31 14.54
CA ASN A 527 -14.41 47.48 15.83
C ASN A 527 -15.35 47.15 17.00
N ASN A 528 -15.08 45.98 17.59
CA ASN A 528 -14.88 45.72 19.02
C ASN A 528 -15.65 46.54 20.07
N ASN A 529 -16.59 45.90 20.78
CA ASN A 529 -16.61 45.76 22.25
C ASN A 529 -17.97 45.20 22.72
N GLY A 530 -17.95 44.38 23.78
CA GLY A 530 -19.06 44.31 24.72
C GLY A 530 -19.67 42.94 24.98
N ARG A 531 -19.36 42.40 26.16
CA ARG A 531 -20.12 41.38 26.88
C ARG A 531 -21.61 41.76 26.94
N PHE A 532 -22.53 40.81 26.72
CA PHE A 532 -23.72 40.67 27.57
C PHE A 532 -24.38 39.30 27.45
N SER A 533 -24.76 38.80 28.62
CA SER A 533 -25.59 37.62 28.91
C SER A 533 -27.05 37.87 28.52
N GLY A 534 -27.83 36.82 28.23
CA GLY A 534 -29.28 36.91 28.28
C GLY A 534 -30.07 35.81 27.56
N ASN A 535 -30.64 34.90 28.35
CA ASN A 535 -31.76 34.01 28.06
C ASN A 535 -32.88 34.64 27.21
N ASN A 536 -33.53 33.85 26.34
CA ASN A 536 -34.88 33.28 26.49
C ASN A 536 -35.32 32.71 25.14
N SER A 537 -35.62 31.41 25.05
CA SER A 537 -36.98 30.85 25.12
C SER A 537 -37.86 31.10 23.88
N GLY A 538 -38.28 29.98 23.28
CA GLY A 538 -39.70 29.79 23.00
C GLY A 538 -40.11 29.69 21.53
N GLY A 539 -40.77 28.57 21.21
CA GLY A 539 -41.79 28.51 20.14
C GLY A 539 -41.37 27.68 18.92
N ARG A 540 -41.58 26.36 18.91
CA ARG A 540 -42.81 25.64 18.51
C ARG A 540 -43.34 25.95 17.10
N GLY A 541 -43.45 24.86 16.32
CA GLY A 541 -44.41 24.66 15.25
C GLY A 541 -43.83 24.90 13.86
N GLY A 542 -43.93 24.03 12.87
CA GLY A 542 -44.67 22.78 12.75
C GLY A 542 -45.02 22.55 11.28
N ARG A 543 -45.04 21.26 10.90
CA ARG A 543 -45.81 20.63 9.81
C ARG A 543 -45.47 20.88 8.33
N GLY A 544 -45.40 19.74 7.64
CA GLY A 544 -45.84 19.52 6.24
C GLY A 544 -44.67 19.26 5.30
N GLY A 545 -44.53 18.15 4.58
CA GLY A 545 -45.47 17.10 4.23
C GLY A 545 -45.31 16.74 2.75
N TYR A 546 -44.96 15.48 2.48
CA TYR A 546 -45.16 14.69 1.26
C TYR A 546 -44.53 15.08 -0.09
N GLY A 547 -43.89 14.08 -0.71
CA GLY A 547 -43.56 14.06 -2.13
C GLY A 547 -42.79 12.80 -2.56
N ARG A 548 -43.47 11.64 -2.61
CA ARG A 548 -42.99 10.45 -3.34
C ARG A 548 -42.76 10.78 -4.82
N ARG A 549 -41.71 10.20 -5.43
CA ARG A 549 -41.77 9.64 -6.79
C ARG A 549 -40.66 8.60 -6.99
N ASP A 550 -41.10 7.37 -7.18
CA ASP A 550 -40.35 6.26 -7.75
C ASP A 550 -39.84 6.61 -9.16
N PHE A 551 -38.63 6.18 -9.52
CA PHE A 551 -38.35 5.68 -10.88
C PHE A 551 -37.26 4.61 -10.90
N ARG A 552 -37.53 3.63 -11.75
CA ARG A 552 -36.91 2.33 -11.93
C ARG A 552 -35.46 2.37 -12.46
N ASN A 553 -34.64 1.48 -11.91
CA ASN A 553 -33.94 0.38 -12.58
C ASN A 553 -33.28 0.66 -13.94
N ASN A 554 -31.93 0.64 -13.97
CA ASN A 554 -31.16 -0.07 -15.00
C ASN A 554 -29.68 -0.18 -14.55
N GLY A 555 -29.34 -1.31 -13.94
CA GLY A 555 -27.97 -1.72 -13.66
C GLY A 555 -27.43 -2.59 -14.81
N ALA A 556 -26.21 -2.32 -15.24
CA ALA A 556 -25.38 -3.24 -16.01
C ALA A 556 -24.03 -3.40 -15.28
N PRO A 557 -23.52 -4.63 -15.09
CA PRO A 557 -22.34 -4.88 -14.28
C PRO A 557 -21.05 -4.81 -15.11
N PHE A 558 -20.03 -4.15 -14.58
CA PHE A 558 -18.67 -4.18 -15.13
C PHE A 558 -18.01 -5.55 -14.87
N ARG A 559 -17.66 -6.24 -15.95
CA ARG A 559 -16.85 -7.47 -15.95
C ARG A 559 -15.37 -7.14 -15.73
N LYS A 560 -14.75 -7.86 -14.78
CA LYS A 560 -13.29 -8.03 -14.65
C LYS A 560 -12.71 -8.71 -15.90
N ARG A 561 -11.55 -8.23 -16.36
CA ARG A 561 -10.65 -8.97 -17.27
C ARG A 561 -9.51 -9.57 -16.44
N ASN A 562 -9.46 -10.91 -16.41
CA ASN A 562 -8.22 -11.66 -16.23
C ASN A 562 -7.34 -11.45 -17.46
N ASN A 563 -6.02 -11.52 -17.30
CA ASN A 563 -5.12 -11.94 -18.35
C ASN A 563 -4.02 -12.83 -17.76
N TYR A 564 -3.81 -13.93 -18.49
CA TYR A 564 -2.56 -14.68 -18.59
C TYR A 564 -1.38 -13.78 -18.97
#